data_AF-A0A2E0ULL1-F1
#
_entry.id   AF-A0A2E0ULL1-F1
#
_cell.length_a   1.000
_cell.length_b   1.000
_cell.length_c   1.000
_cell.angle_alpha   90.00
_cell.angle_beta   90.00
_cell.angle_gamma   90.00
#
_symmetry.space_group_name_H-M   'P 1'
#
loop_
_entity.id
_entity.type
_entity.pdbx_description
1 polymer ?
#
loop_
_entity_poly.entity_id
_entity_poly.type
_entity_poly.pdbx_seq_one_letter_code
_entity_poly.pdbx_strand_id
1 'polypeptide(L)'
;MPTKIKSKPGLRKAFSASPKELQDYFEHIPKLLDDFPMHVCLAYVFSRLELGQNMALYCGAVRIHKVNAEVASNAVGTQHLTRKNFVSLYKTVFDVDIPTAAHADLKSAETTRDMVMHGKKPTDGKIRNAIARVLEYAEEINKQLNAQHGLKPFGDLRGFAGKSKKLDKRTSRFLLKGMGFEIS
;
A
#
# COMPACT_ATOMS: atom_id res chain seq x y z
N MET A 1 2.54 -20.62 -0.76
CA MET A 1 1.31 -20.52 -1.56
C MET A 1 0.39 -19.54 -0.87
N PRO A 2 -0.30 -18.64 -1.61
CA PRO A 2 -1.16 -17.61 -1.02
C PRO A 2 -2.29 -18.25 -0.20
N THR A 3 -2.68 -17.61 0.89
CA THR A 3 -3.68 -18.16 1.80
C THR A 3 -5.02 -18.26 1.11
N LYS A 4 -5.54 -19.49 0.95
CA LYS A 4 -6.85 -19.70 0.32
C LYS A 4 -7.98 -19.54 1.34
N ILE A 5 -8.71 -18.45 1.25
CA ILE A 5 -9.83 -18.15 2.14
C ILE A 5 -11.12 -18.80 1.63
N LYS A 6 -11.65 -19.75 2.41
CA LYS A 6 -12.86 -20.51 2.06
C LYS A 6 -14.16 -19.79 2.47
N SER A 7 -14.16 -19.03 3.56
CA SER A 7 -15.36 -18.43 4.16
C SER A 7 -15.09 -17.03 4.74
N LYS A 8 -16.15 -16.24 5.00
CA LYS A 8 -16.03 -14.93 5.69
C LYS A 8 -15.38 -15.06 7.09
N PRO A 9 -15.77 -16.04 7.95
CA PRO A 9 -15.06 -16.28 9.20
C PRO A 9 -13.58 -16.61 9.02
N GLY A 10 -13.24 -17.34 7.95
CA GLY A 10 -11.85 -17.60 7.58
C GLY A 10 -11.07 -16.32 7.27
N LEU A 11 -11.70 -15.37 6.56
CA LEU A 11 -11.09 -14.06 6.30
C LEU A 11 -10.88 -13.27 7.59
N ARG A 12 -11.87 -13.26 8.48
CA ARG A 12 -11.78 -12.60 9.80
C ARG A 12 -10.63 -13.19 10.61
N LYS A 13 -10.51 -14.51 10.65
CA LYS A 13 -9.41 -15.20 11.34
C LYS A 13 -8.06 -14.83 10.75
N ALA A 14 -7.94 -14.79 9.41
CA ALA A 14 -6.70 -14.36 8.75
C ALA A 14 -6.33 -12.92 9.11
N PHE A 15 -7.30 -12.01 9.08
CA PHE A 15 -7.10 -10.61 9.47
C PHE A 15 -6.68 -10.47 10.95
N SER A 16 -7.34 -11.17 11.87
CA SER A 16 -6.99 -11.16 13.29
C SER A 16 -5.62 -11.78 13.59
N ALA A 17 -5.07 -12.58 12.67
CA ALA A 17 -3.73 -13.15 12.77
C ALA A 17 -2.64 -12.22 12.20
N SER A 18 -3.00 -11.19 11.45
CA SER A 18 -2.06 -10.19 10.94
C SER A 18 -1.45 -9.37 12.08
N PRO A 19 -0.27 -8.75 11.88
CA PRO A 19 0.33 -7.83 12.85
C PRO A 19 -0.63 -6.74 13.32
N LYS A 20 -0.52 -6.31 14.58
CA LYS A 20 -1.43 -5.35 15.20
C LYS A 20 -1.50 -4.04 14.42
N GLU A 21 -0.37 -3.56 13.90
CA GLU A 21 -0.34 -2.35 13.07
C GLU A 21 -1.19 -2.44 11.80
N LEU A 22 -1.27 -3.63 11.19
CA LEU A 22 -2.12 -3.85 10.02
C LEU A 22 -3.58 -3.96 10.42
N GLN A 23 -3.86 -4.55 11.58
CA GLN A 23 -5.22 -4.56 12.11
C GLN A 23 -5.73 -3.14 12.37
N ASP A 24 -4.88 -2.28 12.94
CA ASP A 24 -5.20 -0.87 13.18
C ASP A 24 -5.31 -0.10 11.85
N TYR A 25 -4.44 -0.36 10.88
CA TYR A 25 -4.50 0.29 9.56
C TYR A 25 -5.76 -0.08 8.76
N PHE A 26 -6.26 -1.30 8.91
CA PHE A 26 -7.46 -1.81 8.24
C PHE A 26 -8.63 -2.01 9.24
N GLU A 27 -8.73 -1.16 10.26
CA GLU A 27 -9.64 -1.32 11.41
C GLU A 27 -11.12 -1.56 11.07
N HIS A 28 -11.59 -1.09 9.91
CA HIS A 28 -12.99 -1.25 9.52
C HIS A 28 -13.32 -2.62 8.90
N ILE A 29 -12.34 -3.46 8.54
CA ILE A 29 -12.60 -4.78 7.93
C ILE A 29 -13.61 -5.62 8.72
N PRO A 30 -13.46 -5.80 10.06
CA PRO A 30 -14.37 -6.66 10.83
C PRO A 30 -15.82 -6.23 10.69
N LYS A 31 -16.10 -4.92 10.82
CA LYS A 31 -17.46 -4.38 10.73
C LYS A 31 -17.99 -4.43 9.29
N LEU A 32 -17.15 -4.11 8.31
CA LEU A 32 -17.54 -4.20 6.89
C LEU A 32 -17.93 -5.62 6.47
N LEU A 33 -17.23 -6.64 6.97
CA LEU A 33 -17.54 -8.04 6.64
C LEU A 33 -18.90 -8.51 7.17
N ASP A 34 -19.36 -7.93 8.28
CA ASP A 34 -20.64 -8.22 8.92
C ASP A 34 -21.78 -7.48 8.24
N ASP A 35 -21.62 -6.18 8.03
CA ASP A 35 -22.72 -5.30 7.66
C ASP A 35 -22.86 -5.09 6.14
N PHE A 36 -21.80 -5.34 5.36
CA PHE A 36 -21.75 -4.96 3.94
C PHE A 36 -21.48 -6.14 2.99
N PRO A 37 -21.90 -6.00 1.71
CA PRO A 37 -21.49 -6.91 0.65
C PRO A 37 -19.97 -6.97 0.45
N MET A 38 -19.49 -8.11 -0.05
CA MET A 38 -18.06 -8.34 -0.27
C MET A 38 -17.38 -7.31 -1.19
N HIS A 39 -18.10 -6.76 -2.18
CA HIS A 39 -17.54 -5.76 -3.09
C HIS A 39 -17.26 -4.41 -2.39
N VAL A 40 -18.05 -4.04 -1.37
CA VAL A 40 -17.79 -2.85 -0.55
C VAL A 40 -16.52 -3.07 0.29
N CYS A 41 -16.37 -4.25 0.87
CA CYS A 41 -15.17 -4.64 1.60
C CYS A 41 -13.92 -4.58 0.69
N LEU A 42 -14.05 -5.05 -0.55
CA LEU A 42 -12.99 -5.00 -1.55
C LEU A 42 -12.60 -3.56 -1.88
N ALA A 43 -13.58 -2.69 -2.14
CA ALA A 43 -13.33 -1.29 -2.45
C ALA A 43 -12.60 -0.57 -1.31
N TYR A 44 -13.01 -0.79 -0.06
CA TYR A 44 -12.31 -0.26 1.11
C TYR A 44 -10.85 -0.70 1.15
N VAL A 45 -10.60 -2.01 1.03
CA VAL A 45 -9.25 -2.57 1.11
C VAL A 45 -8.35 -2.04 0.00
N PHE A 46 -8.86 -1.85 -1.21
CA PHE A 46 -8.11 -1.24 -2.31
C PHE A 46 -7.87 0.26 -2.13
N SER A 47 -8.83 1.00 -1.55
CA SER A 47 -8.60 2.40 -1.19
C SER A 47 -7.47 2.53 -0.16
N ARG A 48 -7.46 1.65 0.85
CA ARG A 48 -6.38 1.58 1.85
C ARG A 48 -5.05 1.11 1.25
N LEU A 49 -5.07 0.20 0.28
CA LEU A 49 -3.88 -0.20 -0.47
C LEU A 49 -3.22 1.00 -1.16
N GLU A 50 -4.00 1.75 -1.95
CA GLU A 50 -3.52 2.91 -2.70
C GLU A 50 -3.00 4.01 -1.76
N LEU A 51 -3.68 4.23 -0.62
CA LEU A 51 -3.18 5.14 0.41
C LEU A 51 -1.84 4.65 0.99
N GLY A 52 -1.70 3.38 1.33
CA GLY A 52 -0.45 2.84 1.89
C GLY A 52 0.71 2.89 0.90
N GLN A 53 0.44 2.65 -0.39
CA GLN A 53 1.41 2.80 -1.46
C GLN A 53 1.88 4.27 -1.62
N ASN A 54 0.95 5.22 -1.61
CA ASN A 54 1.28 6.66 -1.55
C ASN A 54 2.17 6.96 -0.35
N MET A 55 1.78 6.47 0.83
CA MET A 55 2.54 6.72 2.05
C MET A 55 3.92 6.10 2.03
N ALA A 56 4.10 4.94 1.38
CA ALA A 56 5.42 4.35 1.19
C ALA A 56 6.34 5.32 0.43
N LEU A 57 5.91 5.83 -0.73
CA LEU A 57 6.71 6.76 -1.54
C LEU A 57 7.03 8.05 -0.78
N TYR A 58 6.03 8.62 -0.10
CA TYR A 58 6.23 9.81 0.75
C TYR A 58 7.26 9.54 1.86
N CYS A 59 7.13 8.41 2.57
CA CYS A 59 8.03 8.05 3.63
C CYS A 59 9.46 7.84 3.12
N GLY A 60 9.62 7.18 1.97
CA GLY A 60 10.92 7.01 1.33
C GLY A 60 11.55 8.36 0.95
N ALA A 61 10.80 9.22 0.26
CA ALA A 61 11.28 10.56 -0.10
C ALA A 61 11.73 11.38 1.12
N VAL A 62 10.93 11.43 2.18
CA VAL A 62 11.23 12.27 3.35
C VAL A 62 12.28 11.63 4.26
N ARG A 63 12.22 10.32 4.52
CA ARG A 63 13.11 9.66 5.49
C ARG A 63 14.46 9.29 4.87
N ILE A 64 14.47 8.72 3.68
CA ILE A 64 15.69 8.23 3.02
C ILE A 64 16.39 9.39 2.33
N HIS A 65 15.66 10.07 1.44
CA HIS A 65 16.21 11.11 0.56
C HIS A 65 16.18 12.52 1.15
N LYS A 66 15.71 12.66 2.40
CA LYS A 66 15.66 13.92 3.16
C LYS A 66 14.92 15.05 2.45
N VAL A 67 14.01 14.71 1.55
CA VAL A 67 13.18 15.67 0.83
C VAL A 67 12.34 16.47 1.83
N ASN A 68 12.14 17.76 1.52
CA ASN A 68 11.22 18.61 2.27
C ASN A 68 9.80 17.98 2.29
N ALA A 69 9.22 17.87 3.49
CA ALA A 69 7.95 17.14 3.67
C ALA A 69 6.78 17.74 2.88
N GLU A 70 6.68 19.07 2.78
CA GLU A 70 5.63 19.73 2.01
C GLU A 70 5.78 19.45 0.52
N VAL A 71 7.01 19.50 0.01
CA VAL A 71 7.30 19.19 -1.40
C VAL A 71 7.03 17.72 -1.70
N ALA A 72 7.42 16.80 -0.82
CA ALA A 72 7.15 15.38 -0.95
C ALA A 72 5.65 15.08 -0.92
N SER A 73 4.91 15.70 0.01
CA SER A 73 3.46 15.56 0.13
C SER A 73 2.75 16.00 -1.14
N ASN A 74 3.13 17.16 -1.69
CA ASN A 74 2.56 17.66 -2.93
C ASN A 74 2.88 16.74 -4.11
N ALA A 75 4.15 16.34 -4.26
CA ALA A 75 4.58 15.48 -5.35
C ALA A 75 3.86 14.12 -5.36
N VAL A 76 3.73 13.48 -4.19
CA VAL A 76 3.01 12.21 -4.07
C VAL A 76 1.51 12.42 -4.31
N GLY A 77 0.93 13.49 -3.77
CA GLY A 77 -0.50 13.79 -3.91
C GLY A 77 -0.95 14.16 -5.32
N THR A 78 -0.07 14.75 -6.13
CA THR A 78 -0.36 15.08 -7.54
C THR A 78 0.01 13.95 -8.50
N GLN A 79 0.80 12.98 -8.04
CA GLN A 79 1.21 11.86 -8.88
C GLN A 79 0.01 10.97 -9.20
N HIS A 80 -0.30 10.81 -10.49
CA HIS A 80 -1.22 9.75 -10.89
C HIS A 80 -0.54 8.38 -10.70
N LEU A 81 -0.81 7.71 -9.58
CA LEU A 81 -0.23 6.39 -9.30
C LEU A 81 -0.92 5.28 -10.10
N THR A 82 -0.34 4.94 -11.24
CA THR A 82 -0.67 3.69 -11.94
C THR A 82 0.11 2.53 -11.33
N ARG A 83 -0.36 1.29 -11.50
CA ARG A 83 0.37 0.07 -11.09
C ARG A 83 1.82 0.06 -11.58
N LYS A 84 2.00 0.38 -12.86
CA LYS A 84 3.32 0.41 -13.51
C LYS A 84 4.21 1.51 -12.92
N ASN A 85 3.69 2.72 -12.77
CA ASN A 85 4.51 3.80 -12.23
C ASN A 85 4.82 3.59 -10.74
N PHE A 86 3.93 2.98 -9.95
CA PHE A 86 4.19 2.71 -8.55
C PHE A 86 5.37 1.75 -8.41
N VAL A 87 5.40 0.66 -9.19
CA VAL A 87 6.53 -0.28 -9.19
C VAL A 87 7.83 0.42 -9.58
N SER A 88 7.79 1.29 -10.60
CA SER A 88 8.95 2.06 -11.03
C SER A 88 9.45 3.01 -9.95
N LEU A 89 8.55 3.84 -9.39
CA LEU A 89 8.87 4.80 -8.33
C LEU A 89 9.33 4.10 -7.06
N TYR A 90 8.71 2.98 -6.70
CA TYR A 90 9.12 2.16 -5.56
C TYR A 90 10.57 1.72 -5.71
N LYS A 91 10.91 1.16 -6.88
CA LYS A 91 12.30 0.78 -7.17
C LYS A 91 13.25 1.96 -7.13
N THR A 92 12.88 3.10 -7.71
CA THR A 92 13.72 4.31 -7.69
C THR A 92 13.91 4.88 -6.28
N VAL A 93 12.88 4.86 -5.44
CA VAL A 93 12.92 5.44 -4.09
C VAL A 93 13.66 4.53 -3.10
N PHE A 94 13.49 3.22 -3.20
CA PHE A 94 14.04 2.26 -2.22
C PHE A 94 15.23 1.44 -2.74
N ASP A 95 15.56 1.55 -4.02
CA ASP A 95 16.59 0.75 -4.70
C ASP A 95 16.40 -0.77 -4.56
N VAL A 96 15.13 -1.19 -4.44
CA VAL A 96 14.74 -2.60 -4.30
C VAL A 96 13.46 -2.89 -5.06
N ASP A 97 13.35 -4.11 -5.56
CA ASP A 97 12.12 -4.60 -6.18
C ASP A 97 11.10 -5.02 -5.11
N ILE A 98 9.81 -4.82 -5.44
CA ILE A 98 8.71 -5.39 -4.66
C ILE A 98 8.88 -6.92 -4.62
N PRO A 99 8.67 -7.60 -3.49
CA PRO A 99 8.84 -9.04 -3.39
C PRO A 99 8.00 -9.76 -4.45
N THR A 100 8.62 -10.61 -5.27
CA THR A 100 8.00 -11.21 -6.46
C THR A 100 6.67 -11.91 -6.14
N ALA A 101 6.61 -12.64 -5.02
CA ALA A 101 5.40 -13.31 -4.57
C ALA A 101 4.29 -12.30 -4.23
N ALA A 102 4.60 -11.27 -3.43
CA ALA A 102 3.65 -10.23 -3.06
C ALA A 102 3.11 -9.46 -4.28
N HIS A 103 3.98 -9.15 -5.25
CA HIS A 103 3.58 -8.52 -6.51
C HIS A 103 2.62 -9.42 -7.30
N ALA A 104 2.96 -10.69 -7.49
CA ALA A 104 2.12 -11.63 -8.23
C ALA A 104 0.74 -11.80 -7.56
N ASP A 105 0.70 -11.88 -6.24
CA ASP A 105 -0.55 -11.97 -5.48
C ASP A 105 -1.39 -10.71 -5.58
N LEU A 106 -0.77 -9.53 -5.51
CA LEU A 106 -1.47 -8.27 -5.71
C LEU A 106 -2.09 -8.18 -7.11
N LYS A 107 -1.37 -8.59 -8.16
CA LYS A 107 -1.88 -8.60 -9.54
C LYS A 107 -3.15 -9.48 -9.69
N SER A 108 -3.19 -10.59 -8.97
CA SER A 108 -4.38 -11.47 -8.92
C SER A 108 -5.57 -10.80 -8.21
N ALA A 109 -5.30 -10.09 -7.11
CA ALA A 109 -6.31 -9.32 -6.40
C ALA A 109 -6.85 -8.16 -7.25
N GLU A 110 -5.97 -7.43 -7.93
CA GLU A 110 -6.29 -6.34 -8.85
C GLU A 110 -7.20 -6.80 -9.98
N THR A 111 -6.95 -7.97 -10.56
CA THR A 111 -7.83 -8.56 -11.58
C THR A 111 -9.24 -8.75 -11.04
N THR A 112 -9.39 -9.16 -9.78
CA THR A 112 -10.71 -9.31 -9.15
C THR A 112 -11.37 -7.95 -8.91
N ARG A 113 -10.60 -6.94 -8.49
CA ARG A 113 -11.09 -5.56 -8.33
C ARG A 113 -11.56 -4.97 -9.65
N ASP A 114 -10.80 -5.13 -10.73
CA ASP A 114 -11.17 -4.65 -12.06
C ASP A 114 -12.45 -5.33 -12.56
N MET A 115 -12.62 -6.64 -12.31
CA MET A 115 -13.88 -7.32 -12.61
C MET A 115 -15.08 -6.65 -11.92
N VAL A 116 -14.99 -6.38 -10.61
CA VAL A 116 -16.06 -5.71 -9.86
C VAL A 116 -16.33 -4.31 -10.40
N MET A 117 -15.29 -3.51 -10.64
CA MET A 117 -15.42 -2.13 -11.12
C MET A 117 -16.00 -2.06 -12.54
N HIS A 118 -15.76 -3.06 -13.38
CA HIS A 118 -16.36 -3.19 -14.70
C HIS A 118 -17.76 -3.85 -14.67
N GLY A 119 -18.41 -3.94 -13.50
CA GLY A 119 -19.76 -4.46 -13.35
C GLY A 119 -19.88 -5.98 -13.47
N LYS A 120 -18.77 -6.71 -13.57
CA LYS A 120 -18.78 -8.18 -13.52
C LYS A 120 -19.00 -8.64 -12.07
N LYS A 121 -19.58 -9.83 -11.92
CA LYS A 121 -19.92 -10.41 -10.60
C LYS A 121 -18.98 -11.58 -10.28
N PRO A 122 -17.72 -11.34 -9.83
CA PRO A 122 -16.88 -12.42 -9.34
C PRO A 122 -17.52 -13.06 -8.11
N THR A 123 -17.22 -14.34 -7.89
CA THR A 123 -17.72 -15.04 -6.71
C THR A 123 -17.18 -14.42 -5.42
N ASP A 124 -17.95 -14.48 -4.33
CA ASP A 124 -17.47 -14.04 -3.02
C ASP A 124 -16.17 -14.73 -2.60
N GLY A 125 -15.96 -15.98 -3.03
CA GLY A 125 -14.70 -16.68 -2.85
C GLY A 125 -13.52 -15.94 -3.48
N LYS A 126 -13.65 -15.48 -4.74
CA LYS A 126 -12.62 -14.67 -5.39
C LYS A 126 -12.37 -13.36 -4.64
N ILE A 127 -13.44 -12.67 -4.23
CA ILE A 127 -13.32 -11.40 -3.51
C ILE A 127 -12.61 -11.58 -2.15
N ARG A 128 -12.97 -12.61 -1.38
CA ARG A 128 -12.29 -12.91 -0.10
C ARG A 128 -10.80 -13.16 -0.28
N ASN A 129 -10.42 -13.92 -1.31
CA ASN A 129 -9.02 -14.18 -1.61
C ASN A 129 -8.28 -12.93 -2.12
N ALA A 130 -8.97 -12.05 -2.87
CA ALA A 130 -8.39 -10.77 -3.26
C ALA A 130 -8.10 -9.88 -2.04
N ILE A 131 -9.03 -9.78 -1.09
CA ILE A 131 -8.82 -9.04 0.16
C ILE A 131 -7.63 -9.62 0.93
N ALA A 132 -7.58 -10.93 1.12
CA ALA A 132 -6.47 -11.58 1.84
C ALA A 132 -5.10 -11.29 1.19
N ARG A 133 -5.02 -11.36 -0.14
CA ARG A 133 -3.78 -11.03 -0.87
C ARG A 133 -3.34 -9.58 -0.70
N VAL A 134 -4.28 -8.64 -0.58
CA VAL A 134 -3.93 -7.24 -0.27
C VAL A 134 -3.36 -7.11 1.14
N LEU A 135 -3.92 -7.83 2.11
CA LEU A 135 -3.39 -7.85 3.48
C LEU A 135 -1.99 -8.48 3.53
N GLU A 136 -1.79 -9.61 2.86
CA GLU A 136 -0.49 -10.28 2.73
C GLU A 136 0.53 -9.35 2.04
N TYR A 137 0.13 -8.67 0.95
CA TYR A 137 0.97 -7.68 0.29
C TYR A 137 1.39 -6.54 1.23
N ALA A 138 0.44 -5.96 1.96
CA ALA A 138 0.71 -4.89 2.92
C ALA A 138 1.69 -5.34 4.02
N GLU A 139 1.54 -6.57 4.49
CA GLU A 139 2.44 -7.18 5.48
C GLU A 139 3.86 -7.34 4.94
N GLU A 140 4.01 -7.88 3.73
CA GLU A 140 5.31 -8.09 3.11
C GLU A 140 6.03 -6.78 2.78
N ILE A 141 5.31 -5.74 2.33
CA ILE A 141 5.90 -4.40 2.14
C ILE A 141 6.37 -3.82 3.47
N ASN A 142 5.54 -3.91 4.52
CA ASN A 142 5.94 -3.46 5.86
C ASN A 142 7.18 -4.22 6.35
N LYS A 143 7.25 -5.55 6.17
CA LYS A 143 8.42 -6.35 6.56
C LYS A 143 9.68 -5.90 5.82
N GLN A 144 9.62 -5.79 4.50
CA GLN A 144 10.77 -5.41 3.66
C GLN A 144 11.28 -4.01 4.03
N LEU A 145 10.39 -3.02 4.08
CA LEU A 145 10.77 -1.64 4.35
C LEU A 145 11.16 -1.42 5.81
N ASN A 146 10.60 -2.19 6.75
CA ASN A 146 11.02 -2.13 8.14
C ASN A 146 12.42 -2.70 8.33
N ALA A 147 12.73 -3.82 7.67
CA ALA A 147 14.05 -4.43 7.74
C ALA A 147 15.16 -3.52 7.17
N GLN A 148 14.88 -2.81 6.08
CA GLN A 148 15.89 -1.98 5.39
C GLN A 148 15.94 -0.53 5.91
N HIS A 149 14.79 0.02 6.27
CA HIS A 149 14.65 1.46 6.53
C HIS A 149 13.89 1.80 7.82
N GLY A 150 13.36 0.81 8.54
CA GLY A 150 12.52 1.02 9.73
C GLY A 150 11.22 1.75 9.41
N LEU A 151 10.63 1.46 8.24
CA LEU A 151 9.38 2.04 7.74
C LEU A 151 8.26 1.00 7.69
N LYS A 152 7.05 1.39 8.10
CA LYS A 152 5.83 0.58 8.01
C LYS A 152 4.68 1.41 7.43
N PRO A 153 4.62 1.59 6.10
CA PRO A 153 3.63 2.47 5.46
C PRO A 153 2.17 2.04 5.64
N PHE A 154 1.92 0.74 5.83
CA PHE A 154 0.60 0.21 6.17
C PHE A 154 0.46 0.17 7.69
N GLY A 155 0.45 1.33 8.34
CA GLY A 155 0.45 1.44 9.79
C GLY A 155 0.46 2.89 10.27
N ASP A 156 0.84 3.07 11.53
CA ASP A 156 1.03 4.39 12.12
C ASP A 156 2.37 4.99 11.70
N LEU A 157 2.32 6.21 11.17
CA LEU A 157 3.48 6.94 10.67
C LEU A 157 4.01 7.99 11.66
N ARG A 158 3.46 8.07 12.88
CA ARG A 158 4.01 9.00 13.89
C ARG A 158 5.50 8.75 14.12
N GLY A 159 6.29 9.82 13.98
CA GLY A 159 7.74 9.78 14.19
C GLY A 159 8.57 9.21 13.02
N PHE A 160 7.96 8.85 11.88
CA PHE A 160 8.68 8.14 10.79
C PHE A 160 9.89 8.90 10.24
N ALA A 161 9.85 10.25 10.22
CA ALA A 161 10.84 11.08 9.55
C ALA A 161 12.15 11.29 10.34
N GLY A 162 12.11 11.01 11.65
CA GLY A 162 13.20 11.28 12.60
C GLY A 162 13.61 12.76 12.68
N LYS A 163 14.74 13.06 13.35
CA LYS A 163 15.27 14.42 13.56
C LYS A 163 16.21 14.91 12.44
N SER A 164 16.24 14.22 11.29
CA SER A 164 17.20 14.54 10.21
C SER A 164 16.86 15.87 9.51
N LYS A 165 17.89 16.71 9.30
CA LYS A 165 17.76 17.96 8.54
C LYS A 165 17.32 17.64 7.11
N LYS A 166 16.25 18.29 6.67
CA LYS A 166 15.71 18.13 5.31
C LYS A 166 16.39 19.09 4.35
N LEU A 167 16.43 18.69 3.08
CA LEU A 167 16.82 19.53 1.97
C LEU A 167 15.86 20.73 1.86
N ASP A 168 16.34 21.82 1.29
CA ASP A 168 15.49 22.96 0.97
C ASP A 168 14.47 22.59 -0.13
N LYS A 169 13.46 23.44 -0.32
CA LYS A 169 12.38 23.18 -1.28
C LYS A 169 12.87 23.09 -2.72
N ARG A 170 13.88 23.88 -3.13
CA ARG A 170 14.39 23.88 -4.51
C ARG A 170 15.13 22.58 -4.80
N THR A 171 16.06 22.19 -3.94
CA THR A 171 16.82 20.92 -4.10
C THR A 171 15.89 19.72 -4.05
N SER A 172 14.89 19.75 -3.16
CA SER A 172 13.86 18.70 -3.06
C SER A 172 13.10 18.50 -4.37
N ARG A 173 12.69 19.58 -5.05
CA ARG A 173 11.99 19.48 -6.35
C ARG A 173 12.87 18.87 -7.43
N PHE A 174 14.13 19.30 -7.53
CA PHE A 174 15.08 18.73 -8.50
C PHE A 174 15.29 17.24 -8.26
N LEU A 175 15.48 16.83 -7.00
CA LEU A 175 15.69 15.44 -6.64
C LEU A 175 14.49 14.58 -7.01
N LEU A 176 13.29 14.98 -6.61
CA LEU A 176 12.07 14.22 -6.89
C LEU A 176 11.77 14.16 -8.40
N LYS A 177 12.01 15.25 -9.15
CA LYS A 177 11.89 15.23 -10.61
C LYS A 177 12.86 14.22 -11.23
N GLY A 178 14.10 14.15 -10.73
CA GLY A 178 15.08 13.14 -11.12
C GLY A 178 14.67 11.71 -10.77
N MET A 179 13.91 11.54 -9.69
CA MET A 179 13.32 10.24 -9.30
C MET A 179 12.08 9.85 -10.12
N GLY A 180 11.61 10.72 -11.02
CA GLY A 180 10.46 10.46 -11.89
C GLY A 180 9.11 10.89 -11.32
N PHE A 181 9.07 11.70 -10.26
CA PHE A 181 7.83 12.33 -9.81
C PHE A 181 7.40 13.45 -10.76
N GLU A 182 6.11 13.53 -11.04
CA GLU A 182 5.45 14.59 -11.79
C GLU A 182 5.28 15.81 -10.88
N ILE A 183 6.21 16.76 -10.99
CA ILE A 183 6.22 18.00 -10.21
C ILE A 183 6.19 19.18 -11.18
N SER A 184 5.18 20.04 -11.00
CA SER A 184 5.09 21.37 -11.61
C SER A 184 5.96 22.39 -10.88
#